data_AF-A0A0U2WEJ8-F1
#
_entry.id   AF-A0A0U2WEJ8-F1
#
_cell.length_a   1.000
_cell.length_b   1.000
_cell.length_c   1.000
_cell.angle_alpha   90.00
_cell.angle_beta   90.00
_cell.angle_gamma   90.00
#
_symmetry.space_group_name_H-M   'P 1'
#
loop_
_entity.id
_entity.type
_entity.pdbx_description
1 polymer ?
#
loop_
_entity_poly.entity_id
_entity_poly.type
_entity_poly.pdbx_seq_one_letter_code
_entity_poly.pdbx_strand_id
1 'polypeptide(L)'
;MRRCLTTLIIVGLSIMLGCTNSRPSPITEQEVNKFIADHDIREVAVEIMGEIAVVLFNEDKFTGYYMLYKDKDGNLQDQIVFGEAGENAPIVVMGSATRFPFVTVILNDEQILKSASSVAITFDDQTVVRKELSKNGAIIPYGNEVKGNMFYSNVAIYDAADNVIYSYPQ
;
A
#
# COMPACT_ATOMS: atom_id res chain seq x y z
N MET A 1 -56.51 -47.28 36.02
CA MET A 1 -55.14 -47.31 35.44
C MET A 1 -55.11 -46.39 34.22
N ARG A 2 -54.74 -45.11 34.40
CA ARG A 2 -54.62 -44.13 33.31
C ARG A 2 -53.15 -44.02 32.92
N ARG A 3 -52.87 -44.25 31.64
CA ARG A 3 -51.55 -44.11 31.02
C ARG A 3 -51.21 -42.62 30.91
N CYS A 4 -50.03 -42.21 31.36
CA CYS A 4 -49.48 -40.88 31.08
C CYS A 4 -48.18 -41.07 30.29
N LEU A 5 -48.32 -40.94 28.97
CA LEU A 5 -47.24 -40.92 28.00
C LEU A 5 -46.81 -39.45 27.89
N THR A 6 -45.59 -39.11 28.31
CA THR A 6 -45.09 -37.73 28.17
C THR A 6 -43.80 -37.76 27.35
N THR A 7 -43.98 -37.45 26.07
CA THR A 7 -42.97 -37.26 25.04
C THR A 7 -42.07 -36.07 25.42
N LEU A 8 -40.75 -36.30 25.54
CA LEU A 8 -39.77 -35.24 25.76
C LEU A 8 -39.40 -34.60 24.42
N ILE A 9 -39.68 -33.31 24.26
CA ILE A 9 -39.43 -32.52 23.06
C ILE A 9 -37.93 -32.17 23.00
N ILE A 10 -37.24 -32.64 21.96
CA ILE A 10 -35.87 -32.24 21.63
C ILE A 10 -35.94 -30.84 21.00
N VAL A 11 -35.55 -29.81 21.76
CA VAL A 11 -35.38 -28.46 21.24
C VAL A 11 -34.11 -28.43 20.40
N GLY A 12 -34.27 -28.52 19.08
CA GLY A 12 -33.23 -28.26 18.11
C GLY A 12 -32.84 -26.79 18.14
N LEU A 13 -31.75 -26.47 18.84
CA LEU A 13 -31.12 -25.16 18.82
C LEU A 13 -30.36 -25.03 17.49
N SER A 14 -31.05 -24.56 16.46
CA SER A 14 -30.46 -24.23 15.17
C SER A 14 -29.51 -23.06 15.35
N ILE A 15 -28.22 -23.35 15.51
CA ILE A 15 -27.15 -22.36 15.50
C ILE A 15 -27.08 -21.79 14.08
N MET A 16 -27.80 -20.69 13.84
CA MET A 16 -27.60 -19.83 12.69
C MET A 16 -26.21 -19.21 12.84
N LEU A 17 -25.18 -19.93 12.41
CA LEU A 17 -23.85 -19.38 12.13
C LEU A 17 -24.01 -18.46 10.92
N GLY A 18 -24.43 -17.23 11.20
CA GLY A 18 -24.38 -16.15 10.22
C GLY A 18 -22.92 -15.89 9.90
N CYS A 19 -22.45 -16.42 8.76
CA CYS A 19 -21.22 -15.98 8.13
C CYS A 19 -21.43 -14.52 7.70
N THR A 20 -21.16 -13.57 8.59
CA THR A 20 -21.00 -12.18 8.21
C THR A 20 -19.69 -12.09 7.42
N ASN A 21 -19.80 -12.02 6.09
CA ASN A 21 -18.69 -11.59 5.23
C ASN A 21 -18.43 -10.10 5.50
N SER A 22 -17.85 -9.78 6.65
CA SER A 22 -17.43 -8.41 6.97
C SER A 22 -16.20 -8.10 6.12
N ARG A 23 -16.30 -7.06 5.30
CA ARG A 23 -15.10 -6.49 4.66
C ARG A 23 -14.09 -6.07 5.74
N PRO A 24 -12.79 -6.20 5.49
CA PRO A 24 -11.78 -5.66 6.40
C PRO A 24 -12.06 -4.20 6.70
N SER A 25 -11.90 -3.80 7.96
CA SER A 25 -12.04 -2.39 8.33
C SER A 25 -10.91 -1.56 7.72
N PRO A 26 -11.14 -0.27 7.40
CA PRO A 26 -10.09 0.60 6.90
C PRO A 26 -8.90 0.73 7.86
N ILE A 27 -7.72 0.99 7.31
CA ILE A 27 -6.52 1.32 8.10
C ILE A 27 -6.62 2.78 8.57
N THR A 28 -6.26 3.03 9.83
CA THR A 28 -6.26 4.38 10.42
C THR A 28 -4.85 4.95 10.54
N GLU A 29 -4.73 6.28 10.54
CA GLU A 29 -3.45 6.95 10.79
C GLU A 29 -2.83 6.57 12.14
N GLN A 30 -3.66 6.37 13.17
CA GLN A 30 -3.19 5.97 14.49
C GLN A 30 -2.50 4.61 14.46
N GLU A 31 -3.04 3.64 13.70
CA GLU A 31 -2.46 2.31 13.55
C GLU A 31 -1.13 2.37 12.79
N VAL A 32 -1.06 3.16 11.71
CA VAL A 32 0.17 3.35 10.94
C VAL A 32 1.25 4.02 11.79
N ASN A 33 0.92 5.11 12.50
CA ASN A 33 1.86 5.81 13.36
C ASN A 33 2.36 4.93 14.51
N LYS A 34 1.48 4.10 15.08
CA LYS A 34 1.87 3.11 16.08
C LYS A 34 2.83 2.07 15.49
N PHE A 35 2.53 1.54 14.31
CA PHE A 35 3.41 0.58 13.63
C PHE A 35 4.80 1.16 13.37
N ILE A 36 4.88 2.39 12.84
CA ILE A 36 6.14 3.10 12.58
C ILE A 36 6.94 3.27 13.87
N ALA A 37 6.29 3.72 14.96
CA ALA A 37 6.94 3.93 16.25
C ALA A 37 7.41 2.63 16.91
N ASP A 38 6.58 1.58 16.89
CA ASP A 38 6.90 0.28 17.49
C ASP A 38 8.08 -0.42 16.79
N HIS A 39 8.32 -0.12 15.50
CA HIS A 39 9.38 -0.71 14.68
C HIS A 39 10.57 0.23 14.41
N ASP A 40 10.58 1.44 14.98
CA ASP A 40 11.62 2.47 14.76
C ASP A 40 11.88 2.76 13.26
N ILE A 41 10.81 2.77 12.45
CA ILE A 41 10.91 2.96 11.00
C ILE A 41 11.17 4.43 10.69
N ARG A 42 12.20 4.71 9.88
CA ARG A 42 12.43 6.04 9.30
C ARG A 42 11.72 6.15 7.96
N GLU A 43 10.48 6.60 7.98
CA GLU A 43 9.65 6.64 6.79
C GLU A 43 10.06 7.76 5.83
N VAL A 44 10.04 7.47 4.53
CA VAL A 44 10.14 8.45 3.45
C VAL A 44 8.77 9.04 3.15
N ALA A 45 7.76 8.18 3.03
CA ALA A 45 6.39 8.56 2.72
C ALA A 45 5.42 7.54 3.30
N VAL A 46 4.19 7.98 3.58
CA VAL A 46 3.08 7.15 4.02
C VAL A 46 1.86 7.45 3.17
N GLU A 47 1.13 6.42 2.75
CA GLU A 47 -0.15 6.54 2.07
C GLU A 47 -1.17 5.53 2.59
N ILE A 48 -2.39 5.99 2.85
CA ILE A 48 -3.52 5.13 3.28
C ILE A 48 -4.52 5.05 2.14
N MET A 49 -4.74 3.84 1.62
CA MET A 49 -5.56 3.58 0.44
C MET A 49 -6.70 2.60 0.82
N GLY A 50 -7.63 3.09 1.63
CA GLY A 50 -8.79 2.30 2.08
C GLY A 50 -8.41 1.19 3.05
N GLU A 51 -8.35 -0.05 2.55
CA GLU A 51 -8.07 -1.25 3.38
C GLU A 51 -6.58 -1.53 3.56
N ILE A 52 -5.71 -0.80 2.86
CA ILE A 52 -4.26 -0.91 2.99
C ILE A 52 -3.62 0.42 3.37
N ALA A 53 -2.43 0.37 3.96
CA ALA A 53 -1.51 1.49 4.02
C ALA A 53 -0.13 1.07 3.51
N VAL A 54 0.63 2.01 2.96
CA VAL A 54 2.00 1.80 2.49
C VAL A 54 2.91 2.74 3.24
N VAL A 55 3.97 2.20 3.82
CA VAL A 55 5.03 2.94 4.50
C VAL A 55 6.32 2.71 3.72
N LEU A 56 6.73 3.71 2.95
CA LEU A 56 7.96 3.69 2.17
C LEU A 56 9.13 4.06 3.08
N PHE A 57 10.24 3.32 3.01
CA PHE A 57 11.45 3.59 3.78
C PHE A 57 12.70 3.53 2.91
N ASN A 58 13.74 4.26 3.33
CA ASN A 58 15.04 4.25 2.69
C ASN A 58 16.15 4.30 3.75
N GLU A 59 16.85 3.19 3.93
CA GLU A 59 17.97 3.06 4.84
C GLU A 59 19.26 2.71 4.08
N ASP A 60 20.42 2.97 4.67
CA ASP A 60 21.75 2.85 4.05
C ASP A 60 21.99 1.53 3.29
N LYS A 61 21.35 0.43 3.72
CA LYS A 61 21.54 -0.91 3.12
C LYS A 61 20.29 -1.44 2.43
N PHE A 62 19.12 -0.88 2.73
CA PHE A 62 17.85 -1.44 2.31
C PHE A 62 16.86 -0.32 2.02
N THR A 63 16.28 -0.40 0.84
CA THR A 63 15.17 0.43 0.42
C THR A 63 13.96 -0.47 0.24
N GLY A 64 12.77 -0.01 0.60
CA GLY A 64 11.59 -0.86 0.49
C GLY A 64 10.33 -0.17 0.97
N TYR A 65 9.25 -0.93 1.04
CA TYR A 65 8.04 -0.49 1.69
C TYR A 65 7.42 -1.61 2.52
N TYR A 66 6.72 -1.21 3.58
CA TYR A 66 5.75 -2.04 4.25
C TYR A 66 4.37 -1.79 3.65
N MET A 67 3.63 -2.87 3.40
CA MET A 67 2.20 -2.83 3.09
C MET A 67 1.44 -3.37 4.29
N LEU A 68 0.67 -2.50 4.93
CA LEU A 68 -0.13 -2.79 6.10
C LEU A 68 -1.57 -3.07 5.69
N TYR A 69 -2.18 -4.09 6.29
CA TYR A 69 -3.57 -4.46 6.05
C TYR A 69 -4.17 -5.10 7.30
N LYS A 70 -5.50 -5.22 7.36
CA LYS A 70 -6.17 -5.96 8.44
C LYS A 70 -6.57 -7.35 7.99
N ASP A 71 -6.34 -8.34 8.85
CA ASP A 71 -6.91 -9.66 8.66
C ASP A 71 -8.42 -9.68 8.94
N LYS A 72 -9.05 -10.85 8.76
CA LYS A 72 -10.48 -11.05 8.99
C LYS A 72 -10.93 -10.78 10.43
N ASP A 73 -10.01 -10.86 11.39
CA ASP A 73 -10.24 -10.67 12.81
C ASP A 73 -9.97 -9.21 13.22
N GLY A 74 -9.56 -8.37 12.26
CA GLY A 74 -9.30 -6.94 12.44
C GLY A 74 -7.89 -6.64 12.96
N ASN A 75 -7.00 -7.63 13.05
CA ASN A 75 -5.62 -7.39 13.49
C ASN A 75 -4.79 -6.83 12.35
N LEU A 76 -3.91 -5.88 12.69
CA LEU A 76 -2.94 -5.33 11.75
C LEU A 76 -1.91 -6.40 11.37
N GLN A 77 -1.70 -6.57 10.08
CA GLN A 77 -0.71 -7.43 9.46
C GLN A 77 0.18 -6.56 8.55
N ASP A 78 1.41 -7.00 8.31
CA ASP A 78 2.33 -6.34 7.41
C ASP A 78 2.98 -7.31 6.43
N GLN A 79 3.31 -6.78 5.26
CA GLN A 79 4.20 -7.41 4.29
C GLN A 79 5.29 -6.42 3.91
N ILE A 80 6.54 -6.84 4.02
CA ILE A 80 7.69 -6.06 3.57
C ILE A 80 8.08 -6.44 2.14
N VAL A 81 8.39 -5.43 1.33
CA VAL A 81 8.96 -5.59 0.00
C VAL A 81 10.24 -4.76 -0.06
N PHE A 82 11.36 -5.43 -0.32
CA PHE A 82 12.65 -4.77 -0.54
C PHE A 82 12.83 -4.47 -2.03
N GLY A 83 13.36 -3.30 -2.32
CA GLY A 83 13.79 -2.93 -3.65
C GLY A 83 15.14 -3.55 -3.96
N GLU A 84 15.26 -4.16 -5.13
CA GLU A 84 16.56 -4.52 -5.70
C GLU A 84 17.19 -3.26 -6.30
N ALA A 85 17.68 -2.37 -5.44
CA ALA A 85 18.57 -1.32 -5.88
C ALA A 85 19.98 -1.89 -5.88
N GLY A 86 20.55 -2.16 -7.07
CA GLY A 86 22.01 -2.18 -7.15
C GLY A 86 22.52 -0.86 -6.55
N GLU A 87 23.65 -0.87 -5.85
CA GLU A 87 24.22 0.30 -5.13
C GLU A 87 24.36 1.59 -5.98
N ASN A 88 24.07 1.54 -7.29
CA ASN A 88 24.20 2.61 -8.26
C ASN A 88 22.92 2.93 -9.06
N ALA A 89 21.74 2.41 -8.71
CA ALA A 89 20.51 2.77 -9.42
C ALA A 89 20.09 4.22 -9.07
N PRO A 90 19.93 5.13 -10.05
CA PRO A 90 19.64 6.54 -9.79
C PRO A 90 18.27 6.74 -9.13
N ILE A 91 17.33 5.85 -9.44
CA ILE A 91 16.04 5.74 -8.77
C ILE A 91 15.73 4.27 -8.49
N VAL A 92 14.86 4.03 -7.51
CA VAL A 92 14.28 2.72 -7.20
C VAL A 92 12.78 2.83 -7.41
N VAL A 93 12.24 1.96 -8.25
CA VAL A 93 10.81 1.88 -8.53
C VAL A 93 10.30 0.52 -8.10
N MET A 94 9.28 0.51 -7.26
CA MET A 94 8.59 -0.71 -6.82
C MET A 94 7.09 -0.42 -6.78
N GLY A 95 6.27 -1.43 -6.50
CA GLY A 95 4.85 -1.20 -6.28
C GLY A 95 4.03 -2.47 -6.30
N SER A 96 2.73 -2.28 -6.28
CA SER A 96 1.76 -3.34 -6.44
C SER A 96 0.83 -2.99 -7.58
N ALA A 97 0.54 -3.97 -8.45
CA ALA A 97 -0.43 -3.81 -9.53
C ALA A 97 -1.83 -4.30 -9.15
N THR A 98 -1.99 -4.96 -7.99
CA THR A 98 -3.21 -5.71 -7.65
C THR A 98 -4.07 -4.97 -6.64
N ARG A 99 -5.39 -5.02 -6.85
CA ARG A 99 -6.46 -4.53 -5.94
C ARG A 99 -6.36 -3.03 -5.62
N PHE A 100 -5.31 -2.56 -4.95
CA PHE A 100 -5.02 -1.15 -4.70
C PHE A 100 -3.68 -0.81 -5.37
N PRO A 101 -3.66 -0.48 -6.67
CA PRO A 101 -2.42 -0.30 -7.38
C PRO A 101 -1.70 0.99 -6.94
N PHE A 102 -0.40 0.88 -6.74
CA PHE A 102 0.46 2.02 -6.42
C PHE A 102 1.86 1.79 -6.95
N VAL A 103 2.56 2.89 -7.18
CA VAL A 103 3.99 2.89 -7.48
C VAL A 103 4.71 3.67 -6.40
N THR A 104 5.85 3.16 -5.97
CA THR A 104 6.78 3.86 -5.08
C THR A 104 8.01 4.26 -5.87
N VAL A 105 8.51 5.45 -5.60
CA VAL A 105 9.72 5.97 -6.22
C VAL A 105 10.63 6.51 -5.13
N ILE A 106 11.89 6.11 -5.15
CA ILE A 106 12.95 6.66 -4.29
C ILE A 106 14.08 7.17 -5.17
N LEU A 107 14.57 8.35 -4.83
CA LEU A 107 15.65 9.05 -5.51
C LEU A 107 16.95 8.83 -4.74
N ASN A 108 17.92 8.22 -5.41
CA ASN A 108 19.25 7.95 -4.84
C ASN A 108 20.34 8.83 -5.47
N ASP A 109 20.14 9.26 -6.72
CA ASP A 109 21.08 10.18 -7.37
C ASP A 109 20.98 11.59 -6.78
N GLU A 110 22.11 12.15 -6.33
CA GLU A 110 22.14 13.47 -5.70
C GLU A 110 21.74 14.61 -6.64
N GLN A 111 22.01 14.50 -7.94
CA GLN A 111 21.64 15.55 -8.90
C GLN A 111 20.14 15.55 -9.11
N ILE A 112 19.54 14.36 -9.28
CA ILE A 112 18.08 14.23 -9.35
C ILE A 112 17.45 14.74 -8.06
N LEU A 113 17.93 14.32 -6.89
CA LEU A 113 17.37 14.71 -5.60
C LEU A 113 17.39 16.22 -5.36
N LYS A 114 18.45 16.91 -5.80
CA LYS A 114 18.59 18.37 -5.64
C LYS A 114 17.63 19.17 -6.53
N SER A 115 17.22 18.61 -7.65
CA SER A 115 16.42 19.30 -8.66
C SER A 115 14.96 18.86 -8.69
N ALA A 116 14.64 17.66 -8.21
CA ALA A 116 13.31 17.08 -8.29
C ALA A 116 12.30 17.84 -7.40
N SER A 117 11.17 18.21 -8.00
CA SER A 117 9.99 18.77 -7.31
C SER A 117 8.86 17.75 -7.25
N SER A 118 8.64 17.00 -8.32
CA SER A 118 7.50 16.07 -8.41
C SER A 118 7.81 14.85 -9.26
N VAL A 119 7.02 13.80 -9.06
CA VAL A 119 7.04 12.55 -9.82
C VAL A 119 5.67 12.35 -10.46
N ALA A 120 5.65 11.97 -11.73
CA ALA A 120 4.47 11.50 -12.41
C ALA A 120 4.61 10.03 -12.81
N ILE A 121 3.53 9.29 -12.64
CA ILE A 121 3.40 7.89 -13.06
C ILE A 121 2.34 7.84 -14.15
N THR A 122 2.71 7.30 -15.30
CA THR A 122 1.76 6.95 -16.36
C THR A 122 1.40 5.49 -16.21
N PHE A 123 0.13 5.19 -16.01
CA PHE A 123 -0.40 3.84 -15.94
C PHE A 123 -0.71 3.28 -17.33
N ASP A 124 -0.89 1.97 -17.45
CA ASP A 124 -1.13 1.31 -18.74
C ASP A 124 -2.38 1.84 -19.46
N ASP A 125 -3.39 2.26 -18.69
CA ASP A 125 -4.62 2.88 -19.19
C ASP A 125 -4.45 4.35 -19.61
N GLN A 126 -3.21 4.85 -19.61
CA GLN A 126 -2.83 6.24 -19.91
C GLN A 126 -3.22 7.26 -18.83
N THR A 127 -3.73 6.81 -17.68
CA THR A 127 -3.91 7.70 -16.53
C THR A 127 -2.56 8.19 -16.05
N VAL A 128 -2.42 9.50 -15.86
CA VAL A 128 -1.22 10.12 -15.29
C VAL A 128 -1.54 10.65 -13.91
N VAL A 129 -0.84 10.14 -12.90
CA VAL A 129 -0.93 10.62 -11.53
C VAL A 129 0.38 11.30 -11.18
N ARG A 130 0.30 12.56 -10.74
CA ARG A 130 1.46 13.36 -10.34
C ARG A 130 1.40 13.69 -8.85
N LYS A 131 2.56 13.63 -8.20
CA LYS A 131 2.70 13.93 -6.79
C LYS A 131 3.96 14.74 -6.51
N GLU A 132 3.83 15.77 -5.69
CA GLU A 132 4.96 16.55 -5.17
C GLU A 132 5.82 15.69 -4.23
N LEU A 133 7.13 15.88 -4.30
CA LEU A 133 8.09 15.25 -3.42
C LEU A 133 8.26 16.08 -2.15
N SER A 134 8.01 15.46 -1.00
CA SER A 134 8.27 16.07 0.32
C SER A 134 9.63 15.65 0.90
N LYS A 135 10.12 14.48 0.52
CA LYS A 135 11.44 13.92 0.87
C LYS A 135 12.08 13.34 -0.39
N ASN A 136 13.01 12.39 -0.26
CA ASN A 136 13.67 11.70 -1.36
C ASN A 136 12.82 10.61 -2.05
N GLY A 137 11.50 10.62 -1.90
CA GLY A 137 10.64 9.64 -2.53
C GLY A 137 9.16 9.92 -2.36
N ALA A 138 8.34 9.12 -3.03
CA ALA A 138 6.90 9.23 -3.02
C ALA A 138 6.23 7.85 -3.19
N ILE A 139 5.03 7.74 -2.64
CA ILE A 139 4.06 6.69 -2.97
C ILE A 139 2.97 7.35 -3.83
N ILE A 140 2.71 6.82 -5.01
CA ILE A 140 1.76 7.32 -5.99
C ILE A 140 0.67 6.27 -6.19
N PRO A 141 -0.48 6.41 -5.50
CA PRO A 141 -1.66 5.58 -5.74
C PRO A 141 -2.19 5.79 -7.16
N TYR A 142 -2.62 4.72 -7.83
CA TYR A 142 -3.41 4.84 -9.06
C TYR A 142 -4.74 5.56 -8.79
N GLY A 143 -5.33 5.31 -7.61
CA GLY A 143 -6.61 5.87 -7.18
C GLY A 143 -7.44 4.84 -6.44
N ASN A 144 -8.53 4.39 -7.07
CA ASN A 144 -9.49 3.46 -6.46
C ASN A 144 -9.07 1.98 -6.59
N GLU A 145 -9.80 1.12 -5.90
CA GLU A 145 -9.70 -0.34 -6.04
C GLU A 145 -9.98 -0.78 -7.50
N VAL A 146 -9.15 -1.69 -8.02
CA VAL A 146 -9.30 -2.29 -9.34
C VAL A 146 -9.61 -3.80 -9.24
N LYS A 147 -10.35 -4.34 -10.21
CA LYS A 147 -10.70 -5.77 -10.28
C LYS A 147 -9.64 -6.65 -10.97
N GLY A 148 -8.58 -6.05 -11.49
CA GLY A 148 -7.51 -6.73 -12.24
C GLY A 148 -6.14 -6.19 -11.84
N ASN A 149 -5.19 -6.26 -12.77
CA ASN A 149 -3.88 -5.64 -12.59
C ASN A 149 -3.84 -4.28 -13.27
N MET A 150 -3.17 -3.32 -12.65
CA MET A 150 -2.86 -2.02 -13.23
C MET A 150 -1.36 -1.79 -13.10
N PHE A 151 -0.62 -1.93 -14.20
CA PHE A 151 0.81 -1.65 -14.23
C PHE A 151 1.06 -0.19 -14.64
N TYR A 152 2.31 0.24 -14.50
CA TYR A 152 2.77 1.55 -14.94
C TYR A 152 3.63 1.40 -16.19
N SER A 153 3.48 2.29 -17.14
CA SER A 153 4.29 2.30 -18.37
C SER A 153 5.47 3.27 -18.28
N ASN A 154 5.38 4.30 -17.44
CA ASN A 154 6.44 5.32 -17.32
C ASN A 154 6.48 5.96 -15.93
N VAL A 155 7.69 6.28 -15.48
CA VAL A 155 7.96 7.22 -14.40
C VAL A 155 8.69 8.44 -14.97
N ALA A 156 8.19 9.64 -14.68
CA ALA A 156 8.84 10.90 -15.05
C ALA A 156 9.07 11.75 -13.80
N ILE A 157 10.26 12.30 -13.67
CA ILE A 157 10.65 13.20 -12.57
C ILE A 157 10.81 14.60 -13.14
N TYR A 158 10.22 15.57 -12.47
CA TYR A 158 10.16 16.95 -12.90
C TYR A 158 10.88 17.86 -11.93
N ASP A 159 11.53 18.89 -12.46
CA ASP A 159 12.00 20.02 -11.66
C ASP A 159 10.86 21.00 -11.30
N ALA A 160 11.18 22.04 -10.55
CA ALA A 160 10.24 23.09 -10.16
C ALA A 160 9.77 23.98 -11.34
N ALA A 161 10.45 23.91 -12.48
CA ALA A 161 10.08 24.63 -13.71
C ALA A 161 9.29 23.74 -14.69
N ASP A 162 8.85 22.57 -14.22
CA ASP A 162 8.07 21.57 -14.96
C ASP A 162 8.82 20.91 -16.14
N ASN A 163 10.16 20.93 -16.11
CA ASN A 163 10.96 20.18 -17.06
C ASN A 163 11.18 18.75 -16.57
N VAL A 164 11.09 17.77 -17.49
CA VAL A 164 11.48 16.39 -17.20
C VAL A 164 13.00 16.32 -17.05
N ILE A 165 13.47 15.96 -15.85
CA ILE A 165 14.89 15.78 -15.54
C ILE A 165 15.32 14.32 -15.55
N TYR A 166 14.37 13.39 -15.46
CA TYR A 166 14.62 11.96 -15.55
C TYR A 166 13.37 11.22 -16.01
N SER A 167 13.52 10.14 -16.78
CA SER A 167 12.43 9.23 -17.15
C SER A 167 12.87 7.78 -17.11
N TYR A 168 11.98 6.91 -16.65
CA TYR A 168 12.17 5.48 -16.55
C TYR A 168 10.98 4.75 -17.17
N PRO A 169 11.14 4.14 -18.36
CA PRO A 169 10.13 3.28 -18.95
C PRO A 169 10.10 1.91 -18.25
N GLN A 170 8.92 1.31 -18.14
CA GLN A 170 8.77 -0.10 -17.74
C GLN A 170 8.90 -1.04 -18.95
#